data_AF-E2SFT4-F1
#
_entry.id   AF-E2SFT4-F1
#
_cell.length_a   1.000
_cell.length_b   1.000
_cell.length_c   1.000
_cell.angle_alpha   90.00
_cell.angle_beta   90.00
_cell.angle_gamma   90.00
#
_symmetry.space_group_name_H-M   'P 1'
#
loop_
_entity.id
_entity.type
_entity.pdbx_description
1 polymer ?
#
loop_
_entity_poly.entity_id
_entity_poly.type
_entity_poly.pdbx_seq_one_letter_code
_entity_poly.pdbx_strand_id
1 'polypeptide(L)'
;RLAGEPAFVGPVRSPFVDVSTSHVFYDEMAWLAEEEISRGYVGGDGAVRFDPSAPVLREQMAAFLYRLAGVDDPPPTPPVVEAVRDVSGTVSTDTVWGPGRAAVHRVVGDVTVADGVTLTLLPGTVVKFAPGRGLRVDGAVRVDGTAAEPVVLTSDRDDTAEGDTNGDGAESSPEAGDFAGVDVGPTGSLVMEHARVSYADTAVTATGTTHTAAEVALSSTAITRSTECVVASGPVDGTFTGSVRDCAVGVRADHAFDARSVDWGSPSGPSPFGTGIAVHGENVALLPWAGYSAPPRPPVAAPQPPPLVADCRDVVLVGVRGSGEFPQGPDPSTPALFWSDEIGFGVPNHTIATTVVERIRQQRPSATVKLVAVQYLALRVPTYDPDVDYGMFVDSVFDGVDKVRQLVEAEAVRCPSSRFVLIGASQGALVLHMALPTLVEQHERDRIAGVVLLANPARVAGSTETLWQSAGVPAVDGVRDASGSWTGFYPGIDAPIPPWAAARTITLCRQGDVVCAFRPGATMGPHLTYSTEDLQSVAVWQGARVAADLPED
;
A
#
# COMPACT_ATOMS: atom_id res chain seq x y z
N ARG A 1 23.40 -46.16 16.65
CA ARG A 1 24.71 -46.25 17.32
C ARG A 1 25.49 -44.97 17.01
N LEU A 2 25.68 -44.09 18.00
CA LEU A 2 26.70 -43.04 17.93
C LEU A 2 27.93 -43.61 18.65
N ALA A 3 29.07 -43.68 17.96
CA ALA A 3 30.40 -43.91 18.51
C ALA A 3 30.76 -45.29 19.12
N GLY A 4 30.36 -46.40 18.47
CA GLY A 4 31.25 -47.53 18.20
C GLY A 4 31.96 -48.34 19.31
N GLU A 5 31.93 -47.97 20.59
CA GLU A 5 32.55 -48.72 21.70
C GLU A 5 32.20 -48.07 23.06
N PRO A 6 32.10 -48.84 24.16
CA PRO A 6 32.35 -50.27 24.25
C PRO A 6 31.20 -51.15 23.73
N ALA A 7 31.51 -52.39 23.38
CA ALA A 7 30.51 -53.43 23.17
C ALA A 7 29.81 -53.73 24.50
N PHE A 8 28.55 -53.30 24.61
CA PHE A 8 27.72 -53.63 25.75
C PHE A 8 27.26 -55.10 25.64
N VAL A 9 27.42 -55.85 26.72
CA VAL A 9 26.88 -57.22 26.84
C VAL A 9 25.80 -57.18 27.89
N GLY A 10 24.54 -57.36 27.46
CA GLY A 10 23.41 -57.32 28.37
C GLY A 10 23.47 -58.42 29.44
N PRO A 11 22.79 -58.22 30.59
CA PRO A 11 22.79 -59.20 31.68
C PRO A 11 22.19 -60.55 31.26
N VAL A 12 22.58 -61.64 31.93
CA VAL A 12 22.06 -62.99 31.65
C VAL A 12 20.54 -63.09 31.88
N ARG A 13 19.98 -62.19 32.69
CA ARG A 13 18.54 -62.02 32.89
C ARG A 13 18.14 -60.63 32.42
N SER A 14 17.14 -60.58 31.54
CA SER A 14 16.60 -59.32 31.04
C SER A 14 16.07 -58.42 32.17
N PRO A 15 16.34 -57.10 32.14
CA PRO A 15 15.71 -56.14 33.04
C PRO A 15 14.21 -55.97 32.74
N PHE A 16 13.75 -56.39 31.57
CA PHE A 16 12.37 -56.28 31.13
C PHE A 16 11.71 -57.66 30.93
N VAL A 17 10.51 -57.84 31.46
CA VAL A 17 9.81 -59.14 31.44
C VAL A 17 9.36 -59.58 30.05
N ASP A 18 9.24 -58.65 29.11
CA ASP A 18 8.76 -58.83 27.74
C ASP A 18 9.87 -58.86 26.70
N VAL A 19 11.13 -58.71 27.11
CA VAL A 19 12.30 -58.76 26.21
C VAL A 19 13.12 -60.02 26.47
N SER A 20 13.22 -60.88 25.45
CA SER A 20 14.09 -62.07 25.49
C SER A 20 15.56 -61.68 25.34
N THR A 21 16.46 -62.35 26.06
CA THR A 21 17.92 -62.21 25.91
C THR A 21 18.44 -62.67 24.54
N SER A 22 17.60 -63.35 23.74
CA SER A 22 17.89 -63.73 22.36
C SER A 22 17.37 -62.74 21.31
N HIS A 23 16.73 -61.63 21.74
CA HIS A 23 16.21 -60.62 20.83
C HIS A 23 17.34 -59.87 20.12
N VAL A 24 17.18 -59.56 18.84
CA VAL A 24 18.24 -58.97 17.99
C VAL A 24 18.73 -57.59 18.45
N PHE A 25 17.91 -56.88 19.24
CA PHE A 25 18.23 -55.58 19.85
C PHE A 25 18.32 -55.65 21.39
N TYR A 26 18.49 -56.86 21.96
CA TYR A 26 18.50 -57.04 23.41
C TYR A 26 19.55 -56.16 24.09
N ASP A 27 20.77 -56.18 23.57
CA ASP A 27 21.89 -55.44 24.16
C ASP A 27 21.62 -53.92 24.14
N GLU A 28 21.07 -53.36 23.06
CA GLU A 28 20.72 -51.94 23.02
C GLU A 28 19.63 -51.56 24.02
N MET A 29 18.61 -52.40 24.19
CA MET A 29 17.52 -52.14 25.13
C MET A 29 17.97 -52.26 26.59
N ALA A 30 18.80 -53.27 26.88
CA ALA A 30 19.39 -53.45 28.20
C ALA A 30 20.40 -52.32 28.53
N TRP A 31 21.17 -51.87 27.54
CA TRP A 31 22.06 -50.72 27.69
C TRP A 31 21.29 -49.44 28.05
N LEU A 32 20.20 -49.15 27.33
CA LEU A 32 19.33 -48.01 27.66
C LEU A 32 18.79 -48.07 29.08
N ALA A 33 18.56 -49.28 29.61
CA ALA A 33 18.11 -49.47 30.98
C ALA A 33 19.22 -49.24 32.00
N GLU A 34 20.42 -49.75 31.72
CA GLU A 34 21.59 -49.64 32.59
C GLU A 34 22.09 -48.21 32.72
N GLU A 35 22.06 -47.44 31.63
CA GLU A 35 22.35 -46.00 31.62
C GLU A 35 21.17 -45.14 32.14
N GLU A 36 20.10 -45.78 32.64
CA GLU A 36 18.84 -45.16 33.05
C GLU A 36 18.15 -44.28 31.98
N ILE A 37 18.56 -44.37 30.72
CA ILE A 37 17.98 -43.62 29.60
C ILE A 37 16.52 -44.03 29.37
N SER A 38 16.24 -45.34 29.40
CA SER A 38 14.88 -45.89 29.39
C SER A 38 14.61 -46.64 30.68
N ARG A 39 13.48 -46.33 31.33
CA ARG A 39 13.06 -46.97 32.58
C ARG A 39 11.99 -48.04 32.38
N GLY A 40 11.53 -48.25 31.13
CA GLY A 40 10.38 -49.09 30.81
C GLY A 40 9.08 -48.61 31.47
N TYR A 41 8.09 -49.49 31.48
CA TYR A 41 6.80 -49.29 32.16
C TYR A 41 6.67 -50.28 33.30
N VAL A 42 6.39 -49.78 34.50
CA VAL A 42 6.10 -50.63 35.66
C VAL A 42 4.63 -51.02 35.64
N GLY A 43 4.35 -52.32 35.49
CA GLY A 43 3.01 -52.89 35.59
C GLY A 43 2.48 -52.91 37.04
N GLY A 44 1.17 -53.14 37.21
CA GLY A 44 0.53 -53.18 38.53
C GLY A 44 1.01 -54.33 39.44
N ASP A 45 1.74 -55.30 38.88
CA ASP A 45 2.41 -56.41 39.57
C ASP A 45 3.89 -56.11 39.91
N GLY A 46 4.37 -54.90 39.61
CA GLY A 46 5.76 -54.49 39.80
C GLY A 46 6.70 -55.00 38.70
N ALA A 47 6.20 -55.70 37.68
CA ALA A 47 7.01 -56.13 36.55
C ALA A 47 7.32 -54.95 35.62
N VAL A 48 8.58 -54.80 35.21
CA VAL A 48 8.98 -53.76 34.26
C VAL A 48 8.97 -54.33 32.84
N ARG A 49 8.30 -53.65 31.92
CA ARG A 49 8.26 -53.98 30.48
C ARG A 49 8.93 -52.90 29.63
N PHE A 50 9.46 -53.25 28.46
CA PHE A 50 10.04 -52.30 27.51
C PHE A 50 9.10 -51.93 26.37
N ASP A 51 8.23 -52.85 25.96
CA ASP A 51 7.35 -52.77 24.79
C ASP A 51 8.13 -52.47 23.47
N PRO A 52 9.03 -53.36 23.02
CA PRO A 52 10.02 -53.07 21.97
C PRO A 52 9.46 -52.72 20.58
N SER A 53 8.18 -53.03 20.33
CA SER A 53 7.49 -52.73 19.06
C SER A 53 6.45 -51.63 19.18
N ALA A 54 6.27 -51.03 20.36
CA ALA A 54 5.34 -49.94 20.55
C ALA A 54 5.88 -48.62 19.96
N PRO A 55 5.01 -47.73 19.45
CA PRO A 55 5.43 -46.40 19.03
C PRO A 55 5.90 -45.56 20.22
N VAL A 56 7.02 -44.86 20.07
CA VAL A 56 7.53 -43.88 21.04
C VAL A 56 6.85 -42.53 20.78
N LEU A 57 6.14 -42.01 21.77
CA LEU A 57 5.53 -40.67 21.70
C LEU A 57 6.61 -39.58 21.73
N ARG A 58 6.32 -38.39 21.20
CA ARG A 58 7.32 -37.31 21.12
C ARG A 58 7.82 -36.88 22.50
N GLU A 59 6.95 -36.85 23.50
CA GLU A 59 7.29 -36.56 24.89
C GLU A 59 8.20 -37.64 25.51
N GLN A 60 8.05 -38.90 25.12
CA GLN A 60 8.90 -40.01 25.58
C GLN A 60 10.28 -39.94 24.93
N MET A 61 10.34 -39.60 23.63
CA MET A 61 11.60 -39.37 22.93
C MET A 61 12.39 -38.22 23.54
N ALA A 62 11.72 -37.11 23.90
CA ALA A 62 12.35 -35.98 24.60
C ALA A 62 12.97 -36.42 25.94
N ALA A 63 12.29 -37.27 26.71
CA ALA A 63 12.82 -37.81 27.96
C ALA A 63 14.07 -38.70 27.76
N PHE A 64 14.11 -39.51 26.69
CA PHE A 64 15.30 -40.32 26.38
C PHE A 64 16.51 -39.46 26.03
N LEU A 65 16.33 -38.46 25.15
CA LEU A 65 17.41 -37.54 24.77
C LEU A 65 17.93 -36.73 25.95
N TYR A 66 17.05 -36.34 26.88
CA TYR A 66 17.43 -35.62 28.09
C TYR A 66 18.34 -36.46 29.01
N ARG A 67 17.95 -37.70 29.30
CA ARG A 67 18.74 -38.59 30.16
C ARG A 67 20.06 -38.99 29.50
N LEU A 68 20.05 -39.24 28.19
CA LEU A 68 21.26 -39.54 27.41
C LEU A 68 22.29 -38.40 27.46
N ALA A 69 21.84 -37.14 27.59
CA ALA A 69 22.73 -35.99 27.69
C ALA A 69 23.40 -35.84 29.06
N GLY A 70 23.07 -36.68 30.06
CA GLY A 70 23.70 -36.65 31.39
C GLY A 70 23.50 -35.35 32.16
N VAL A 71 22.40 -34.64 31.90
CA VAL A 71 22.07 -33.39 32.60
C VAL A 71 21.54 -33.77 33.99
N ASP A 72 22.38 -33.61 35.02
CA ASP A 72 22.06 -33.92 36.43
C ASP A 72 21.04 -32.96 37.08
N ASP A 73 20.64 -31.91 36.37
CA ASP A 73 19.52 -31.06 36.80
C ASP A 73 18.18 -31.79 36.52
N PRO A 74 17.10 -31.55 37.29
CA PRO A 74 15.76 -31.83 36.77
C PRO A 74 15.57 -31.07 35.46
N PRO A 75 14.73 -31.56 34.50
CA PRO A 75 14.37 -30.74 33.35
C PRO A 75 14.00 -29.37 33.88
N PRO A 76 14.56 -28.26 33.33
CA PRO A 76 14.21 -26.94 33.82
C PRO A 76 12.68 -26.95 33.88
N THR A 77 12.13 -26.69 35.06
CA THR A 77 10.69 -26.43 35.18
C THR A 77 10.36 -25.55 33.99
N PRO A 78 9.42 -25.93 33.11
CA PRO A 78 9.06 -25.08 31.99
C PRO A 78 8.93 -23.68 32.56
N PRO A 79 9.57 -22.66 31.94
CA PRO A 79 9.63 -21.33 32.53
C PRO A 79 8.21 -21.01 33.00
N VAL A 80 8.06 -20.67 34.28
CA VAL A 80 6.75 -20.34 34.83
C VAL A 80 6.25 -19.17 34.00
N VAL A 81 5.37 -19.45 33.04
CA VAL A 81 4.77 -18.43 32.21
C VAL A 81 3.88 -17.64 33.16
N GLU A 82 4.21 -16.37 33.38
CA GLU A 82 3.36 -15.50 34.18
C GLU A 82 2.00 -15.43 33.49
N ALA A 83 0.92 -15.66 34.23
CA ALA A 83 -0.43 -15.54 33.65
C ALA A 83 -0.66 -14.11 33.14
N VAL A 84 -0.26 -13.12 33.93
CA VAL A 84 -0.30 -11.71 33.58
C VAL A 84 1.00 -11.06 34.06
N ARG A 85 1.63 -10.29 33.17
CA ARG A 85 2.78 -9.44 33.47
C ARG A 85 2.42 -7.98 33.31
N ASP A 86 2.42 -7.25 34.43
CA ASP A 86 2.19 -5.81 34.41
C ASP A 86 3.41 -5.07 33.88
N VAL A 87 3.18 -4.15 32.93
CA VAL A 87 4.21 -3.34 32.28
C VAL A 87 3.84 -1.86 32.32
N SER A 88 4.86 -1.01 32.45
CA SER A 88 4.75 0.45 32.43
C SER A 88 6.14 1.08 32.29
N GLY A 89 6.20 2.37 31.97
CA GLY A 89 7.44 3.14 31.91
C GLY A 89 8.24 2.89 30.63
N THR A 90 9.53 3.18 30.66
CA THR A 90 10.37 3.18 29.45
C THR A 90 11.02 1.83 29.19
N VAL A 91 10.84 1.30 27.98
CA VAL A 91 11.65 0.23 27.41
C VAL A 91 12.94 0.85 26.89
N SER A 92 14.03 0.68 27.65
CA SER A 92 15.34 1.33 27.40
C SER A 92 16.39 0.42 26.75
N THR A 93 16.05 -0.84 26.53
CA THR A 93 16.88 -1.83 25.83
C THR A 93 15.99 -2.76 25.03
N ASP A 94 16.53 -3.35 23.97
CA ASP A 94 15.78 -4.25 23.10
C ASP A 94 15.06 -5.32 23.92
N THR A 95 13.75 -5.39 23.73
CA THR A 95 12.86 -6.19 24.57
C THR A 95 11.94 -7.02 23.71
N VAL A 96 11.68 -8.24 24.15
CA VAL A 96 10.77 -9.17 23.48
C VAL A 96 9.64 -9.53 24.43
N TRP A 97 8.40 -9.32 23.96
CA TRP A 97 7.17 -9.79 24.59
C TRP A 97 6.64 -10.98 23.80
N GLY A 98 6.20 -12.01 24.52
CA GLY A 98 5.78 -13.26 23.91
C GLY A 98 5.07 -14.20 24.89
N PRO A 99 4.22 -15.12 24.41
CA PRO A 99 3.48 -16.05 25.24
C PRO A 99 4.38 -16.99 26.05
N GLY A 100 5.63 -17.22 25.59
CA GLY A 100 6.63 -17.99 26.33
C GLY A 100 7.22 -17.29 27.57
N ARG A 101 6.88 -16.01 27.80
CA ARG A 101 7.29 -15.23 28.99
C ARG A 101 6.10 -14.90 29.89
N ALA A 102 5.03 -14.40 29.30
CA ALA A 102 3.76 -14.19 29.97
C ALA A 102 2.62 -14.40 28.98
N ALA A 103 1.52 -15.01 29.42
CA ALA A 103 0.34 -15.19 28.57
C ALA A 103 -0.25 -13.82 28.16
N VAL A 104 -0.29 -12.87 29.10
CA VAL A 104 -0.74 -11.50 28.86
C VAL A 104 0.30 -10.49 29.37
N HIS A 105 0.57 -9.46 28.55
CA HIS A 105 1.30 -8.26 28.97
C HIS A 105 0.29 -7.14 29.23
N ARG A 106 0.05 -6.78 30.49
CA ARG A 106 -0.96 -5.79 30.88
C ARG A 106 -0.30 -4.43 31.12
N VAL A 107 -0.63 -3.45 30.28
CA VAL A 107 -0.13 -2.08 30.34
C VAL A 107 -0.92 -1.30 31.39
N VAL A 108 -0.36 -1.22 32.60
CA VAL A 108 -0.98 -0.55 33.77
C VAL A 108 -0.58 0.93 33.90
N GLY A 109 0.42 1.35 33.14
CA GLY A 109 0.89 2.72 32.97
C GLY A 109 1.45 2.87 31.56
N ASP A 110 1.52 4.09 31.03
CA ASP A 110 2.01 4.31 29.66
C ASP A 110 3.40 3.68 29.48
N VAL A 111 3.59 3.05 28.34
CA VAL A 111 4.87 2.45 27.94
C VAL A 111 5.50 3.31 26.86
N THR A 112 6.78 3.63 27.00
CA THR A 112 7.55 4.34 25.96
C THR A 112 8.68 3.45 25.47
N VAL A 113 8.73 3.16 24.17
CA VAL A 113 9.90 2.55 23.53
C VAL A 113 10.87 3.65 23.15
N ALA A 114 12.01 3.71 23.82
CA ALA A 114 12.98 4.79 23.65
C ALA A 114 13.62 4.80 22.26
N ASP A 115 14.14 5.96 21.84
CA ASP A 115 14.90 6.09 20.59
C ASP A 115 16.07 5.08 20.54
N GLY A 116 16.28 4.49 19.36
CA GLY A 116 17.29 3.45 19.13
C GLY A 116 17.00 2.08 19.79
N VAL A 117 15.83 1.91 20.42
CA VAL A 117 15.42 0.64 21.08
C VAL A 117 14.30 -0.03 20.29
N THR A 118 14.31 -1.36 20.24
CA THR A 118 13.27 -2.16 19.60
C THR A 118 12.45 -2.96 20.63
N LEU A 119 11.13 -2.84 20.60
CA LEU A 119 10.19 -3.76 21.25
C LEU A 119 9.63 -4.73 20.19
N THR A 120 9.86 -6.02 20.37
CA THR A 120 9.33 -7.07 19.49
C THR A 120 8.20 -7.85 20.18
N LEU A 121 7.05 -7.95 19.52
CA LEU A 121 5.88 -8.72 19.93
C LEU A 121 5.79 -9.99 19.08
N LEU A 122 6.01 -11.15 19.69
CA LEU A 122 6.02 -12.46 19.01
C LEU A 122 4.61 -12.97 18.67
N PRO A 123 4.45 -13.97 17.77
CA PRO A 123 3.14 -14.55 17.46
C PRO A 123 2.37 -14.97 18.72
N GLY A 124 1.05 -14.77 18.69
CA GLY A 124 0.15 -15.11 19.78
C GLY A 124 0.28 -14.24 21.04
N THR A 125 1.09 -13.17 21.02
CA THR A 125 1.17 -12.25 22.16
C THR A 125 -0.14 -11.51 22.35
N VAL A 126 -0.62 -11.44 23.60
CA VAL A 126 -1.75 -10.60 23.99
C VAL A 126 -1.27 -9.46 24.88
N VAL A 127 -1.55 -8.23 24.44
CA VAL A 127 -1.28 -6.99 25.15
C VAL A 127 -2.60 -6.34 25.51
N LYS A 128 -2.80 -6.10 26.80
CA LYS A 128 -4.03 -5.50 27.34
C LYS A 128 -3.73 -4.16 27.99
N PHE A 129 -4.53 -3.15 27.71
CA PHE A 129 -4.30 -1.80 28.20
C PHE A 129 -5.32 -1.41 29.26
N ALA A 130 -4.83 -0.96 30.41
CA ALA A 130 -5.69 -0.33 31.41
C ALA A 130 -6.29 0.98 30.87
N PRO A 131 -7.41 1.45 31.46
CA PRO A 131 -8.13 2.60 30.93
C PRO A 131 -7.25 3.84 30.71
N GLY A 132 -7.30 4.39 29.50
CA GLY A 132 -6.58 5.58 29.05
C GLY A 132 -5.05 5.43 29.03
N ARG A 133 -4.51 4.20 28.98
CA ARG A 133 -3.07 3.95 28.81
C ARG A 133 -2.70 3.77 27.34
N GLY A 134 -1.44 4.01 26.98
CA GLY A 134 -0.97 3.85 25.59
C GLY A 134 0.46 3.35 25.47
N LEU A 135 0.86 3.13 24.22
CA LEU A 135 2.23 2.78 23.83
C LEU A 135 2.82 3.90 22.98
N ARG A 136 3.80 4.63 23.52
CA ARG A 136 4.56 5.65 22.79
C ARG A 136 5.78 5.03 22.12
N VAL A 137 5.97 5.24 20.83
CA VAL A 137 7.05 4.66 20.02
C VAL A 137 8.01 5.75 19.54
N ASP A 138 9.09 5.99 20.28
CA ASP A 138 10.19 6.87 19.86
C ASP A 138 11.29 6.10 19.12
N GLY A 139 11.50 4.83 19.47
CA GLY A 139 12.31 3.86 18.72
C GLY A 139 11.49 3.03 17.75
N ALA A 140 11.55 1.70 17.87
CA ALA A 140 10.87 0.77 16.98
C ALA A 140 9.96 -0.22 17.73
N VAL A 141 8.75 -0.43 17.22
CA VAL A 141 7.88 -1.56 17.61
C VAL A 141 7.69 -2.47 16.42
N ARG A 142 8.01 -3.75 16.61
CA ARG A 142 7.83 -4.81 15.62
C ARG A 142 6.80 -5.81 16.15
N VAL A 143 5.70 -5.98 15.43
CA VAL A 143 4.67 -6.97 15.72
C VAL A 143 4.75 -8.09 14.68
N ASP A 144 5.26 -9.24 15.10
CA ASP A 144 5.49 -10.41 14.26
C ASP A 144 4.36 -11.43 14.45
N GLY A 145 3.11 -11.04 14.19
CA GLY A 145 1.98 -11.98 14.22
C GLY A 145 2.01 -12.95 13.04
N THR A 146 1.17 -13.99 13.12
CA THR A 146 0.88 -14.84 11.96
C THR A 146 -0.63 -14.94 11.76
N ALA A 147 -1.07 -15.39 10.58
CA ALA A 147 -2.49 -15.64 10.32
C ALA A 147 -3.13 -16.62 11.33
N ALA A 148 -2.35 -17.60 11.83
CA ALA A 148 -2.82 -18.59 12.81
C ALA A 148 -2.76 -18.06 14.25
N GLU A 149 -1.73 -17.27 14.56
CA GLU A 149 -1.45 -16.72 15.88
C GLU A 149 -1.19 -15.21 15.77
N PRO A 150 -2.26 -14.41 15.55
CA PRO A 150 -2.12 -12.97 15.46
C PRO A 150 -1.73 -12.39 16.81
N VAL A 151 -1.05 -11.24 16.80
CA VAL A 151 -0.81 -10.47 18.03
C VAL A 151 -2.04 -9.61 18.31
N VAL A 152 -2.49 -9.59 19.57
CA VAL A 152 -3.70 -8.87 19.99
C VAL A 152 -3.34 -7.69 20.90
N LEU A 153 -3.81 -6.50 20.55
CA LEU A 153 -3.76 -5.28 21.37
C LEU A 153 -5.20 -4.88 21.69
N THR A 154 -5.59 -4.92 22.96
CA THR A 154 -7.00 -4.73 23.36
C THR A 154 -7.14 -4.09 24.74
N SER A 155 -8.36 -3.77 25.14
CA SER A 155 -8.67 -3.27 26.49
C SER A 155 -8.41 -4.33 27.56
N ASP A 156 -8.02 -3.94 28.77
CA ASP A 156 -7.92 -4.87 29.90
C ASP A 156 -9.27 -5.41 30.38
N ARG A 157 -10.37 -4.79 29.95
CA ARG A 157 -11.76 -5.21 30.11
C ARG A 157 -12.20 -6.27 29.08
N ASP A 158 -11.37 -6.57 28.09
CA ASP A 158 -11.71 -7.55 27.07
C ASP A 158 -11.44 -8.99 27.55
N ASP A 159 -12.45 -9.62 28.13
CA ASP A 159 -12.34 -11.00 28.61
C ASP A 159 -12.23 -12.04 27.49
N THR A 160 -12.51 -11.66 26.24
CA THR A 160 -12.48 -12.59 25.11
C THR A 160 -11.06 -12.94 24.68
N ALA A 161 -10.08 -12.10 25.03
CA ALA A 161 -8.66 -12.32 24.78
C ALA A 161 -7.97 -12.79 26.07
N GLU A 162 -7.65 -14.07 26.21
CA GLU A 162 -6.93 -14.62 27.40
C GLU A 162 -7.62 -14.37 28.77
N GLY A 163 -8.95 -14.22 28.79
CA GLY A 163 -9.76 -14.20 30.01
C GLY A 163 -9.78 -12.88 30.79
N ASP A 164 -10.44 -12.88 31.95
CA ASP A 164 -10.54 -11.74 32.86
C ASP A 164 -9.19 -11.46 33.54
N THR A 165 -8.46 -10.50 32.97
CA THR A 165 -7.14 -10.11 33.44
C THR A 165 -7.16 -8.93 34.39
N ASN A 166 -8.27 -8.19 34.50
CA ASN A 166 -8.39 -7.05 35.41
C ASN A 166 -8.99 -7.50 36.77
N GLY A 167 -9.59 -8.68 36.83
CA GLY A 167 -10.12 -9.32 38.03
C GLY A 167 -11.49 -8.81 38.46
N ASP A 168 -12.22 -8.14 37.57
CA ASP A 168 -13.55 -7.60 37.85
C ASP A 168 -14.71 -8.56 37.49
N GLY A 169 -14.38 -9.73 36.94
CA GLY A 169 -15.33 -10.75 36.56
C GLY A 169 -16.11 -10.38 35.29
N ALA A 170 -17.26 -9.73 35.45
CA ALA A 170 -18.09 -9.26 34.33
C ALA A 170 -18.67 -7.88 34.66
N GLU A 171 -18.01 -7.15 35.56
CA GLU A 171 -18.46 -5.83 36.00
C GLU A 171 -18.21 -4.76 34.93
N SER A 172 -17.21 -4.97 34.07
CA SER A 172 -16.96 -4.11 32.91
C SER A 172 -16.98 -4.87 31.59
N SER A 173 -17.17 -4.13 30.51
CA SER A 173 -17.08 -4.63 29.14
C SER A 173 -16.26 -3.66 28.30
N PRO A 174 -15.53 -4.14 27.29
CA PRO A 174 -14.64 -3.28 26.53
C PRO A 174 -15.41 -2.37 25.57
N GLU A 175 -15.02 -1.10 25.53
CA GLU A 175 -15.65 -0.05 24.70
C GLU A 175 -14.61 0.74 23.89
N ALA A 176 -15.01 1.27 22.74
CA ALA A 176 -14.16 2.17 21.96
C ALA A 176 -13.72 3.37 22.82
N GLY A 177 -12.43 3.71 22.81
CA GLY A 177 -11.88 4.74 23.69
C GLY A 177 -11.36 4.24 25.04
N ASP A 178 -11.41 2.93 25.30
CA ASP A 178 -10.92 2.36 26.56
C ASP A 178 -9.45 2.67 26.81
N PHE A 179 -8.60 2.62 25.79
CA PHE A 179 -7.17 2.94 25.92
C PHE A 179 -6.70 3.86 24.79
N ALA A 180 -5.59 4.57 25.00
CA ALA A 180 -5.15 5.63 24.09
C ALA A 180 -4.75 5.10 22.70
N GLY A 181 -4.14 3.92 22.63
CA GLY A 181 -3.62 3.30 21.41
C GLY A 181 -2.10 3.29 21.31
N VAL A 182 -1.59 3.14 20.08
CA VAL A 182 -0.15 3.21 19.76
C VAL A 182 0.16 4.57 19.13
N ASP A 183 1.03 5.35 19.77
CA ASP A 183 1.44 6.69 19.34
C ASP A 183 2.89 6.67 18.81
N VAL A 184 3.04 6.77 17.50
CA VAL A 184 4.32 6.74 16.78
C VAL A 184 4.83 8.16 16.59
N GLY A 185 6.02 8.40 17.15
CA GLY A 185 6.65 9.71 17.14
C GLY A 185 7.30 10.07 15.80
N PRO A 186 7.84 11.30 15.69
CA PRO A 186 8.43 11.79 14.45
C PRO A 186 9.61 11.00 13.89
N THR A 187 10.25 10.17 14.72
CA THR A 187 11.34 9.26 14.35
C THR A 187 11.01 7.80 14.64
N GLY A 188 9.80 7.55 15.15
CA GLY A 188 9.36 6.22 15.54
C GLY A 188 9.03 5.35 14.33
N SER A 189 9.23 4.04 14.49
CA SER A 189 8.87 3.04 13.50
C SER A 189 7.92 2.00 14.11
N LEU A 190 6.79 1.78 13.45
CA LEU A 190 5.83 0.74 13.78
C LEU A 190 5.64 -0.17 12.59
N VAL A 191 6.08 -1.42 12.73
CA VAL A 191 5.81 -2.48 11.75
C VAL A 191 4.90 -3.50 12.39
N MET A 192 3.69 -3.67 11.84
CA MET A 192 2.75 -4.69 12.28
C MET A 192 2.44 -5.69 11.18
N GLU A 193 2.61 -6.96 11.49
CA GLU A 193 2.21 -8.08 10.63
C GLU A 193 1.20 -8.95 11.40
N HIS A 194 0.05 -9.21 10.78
CA HIS A 194 -1.03 -10.03 11.35
C HIS A 194 -1.41 -9.64 12.79
N ALA A 195 -1.69 -8.36 13.01
CA ALA A 195 -2.14 -7.84 14.29
C ALA A 195 -3.67 -7.65 14.36
N ARG A 196 -4.21 -7.65 15.58
CA ARG A 196 -5.58 -7.23 15.88
C ARG A 196 -5.53 -6.12 16.92
N VAL A 197 -6.10 -4.97 16.60
CA VAL A 197 -6.22 -3.83 17.52
C VAL A 197 -7.70 -3.53 17.72
N SER A 198 -8.17 -3.46 18.96
CA SER A 198 -9.57 -3.14 19.23
C SER A 198 -9.79 -2.32 20.48
N TYR A 199 -10.83 -1.49 20.50
CA TYR A 199 -11.25 -0.68 21.66
C TYR A 199 -10.30 0.47 22.03
N ALA A 200 -9.42 0.86 21.11
CA ALA A 200 -8.61 2.05 21.31
C ALA A 200 -9.45 3.33 21.11
N ASP A 201 -9.00 4.44 21.66
CA ASP A 201 -9.44 5.75 21.22
C ASP A 201 -8.96 5.98 19.78
N THR A 202 -7.65 6.03 19.58
CA THR A 202 -7.05 5.95 18.24
C THR A 202 -6.12 4.76 18.16
N ALA A 203 -6.44 3.73 17.38
CA ALA A 203 -5.64 2.50 17.38
C ALA A 203 -4.16 2.73 17.00
N VAL A 204 -3.91 3.50 15.94
CA VAL A 204 -2.56 3.95 15.57
C VAL A 204 -2.58 5.44 15.25
N THR A 205 -1.80 6.21 16.00
CA THR A 205 -1.45 7.60 15.69
C THR A 205 -0.01 7.64 15.22
N ALA A 206 0.28 8.40 14.16
CA ALA A 206 1.63 8.65 13.69
C ALA A 206 1.81 10.12 13.34
N THR A 207 2.85 10.74 13.89
CA THR A 207 3.10 12.17 13.69
C THR A 207 4.49 12.40 13.15
N GLY A 208 4.60 12.92 11.94
CA GLY A 208 5.85 13.40 11.34
C GLY A 208 6.10 14.89 11.58
N THR A 209 7.27 15.36 11.19
CA THR A 209 7.63 16.79 11.16
C THR A 209 8.11 17.20 9.76
N THR A 210 8.42 18.48 9.57
CA THR A 210 9.01 18.96 8.32
C THR A 210 10.38 18.33 7.99
N HIS A 211 11.06 17.72 8.96
CA HIS A 211 12.41 17.19 8.81
C HIS A 211 12.52 15.68 9.05
N THR A 212 11.52 15.06 9.65
CA THR A 212 11.52 13.64 9.98
C THR A 212 10.17 13.04 9.62
N ALA A 213 10.18 11.82 9.09
CA ALA A 213 8.96 11.07 8.83
C ALA A 213 8.86 9.92 9.82
N ALA A 214 7.68 9.75 10.42
CA ALA A 214 7.36 8.53 11.15
C ALA A 214 7.19 7.37 10.16
N GLU A 215 7.52 6.15 10.55
CA GLU A 215 7.31 4.96 9.72
C GLU A 215 6.17 4.12 10.31
N VAL A 216 5.19 3.80 9.48
CA VAL A 216 4.07 2.91 9.84
C VAL A 216 3.81 1.94 8.70
N ALA A 217 4.04 0.65 8.96
CA ALA A 217 3.73 -0.41 8.02
C ALA A 217 2.79 -1.42 8.68
N LEU A 218 1.51 -1.37 8.33
CA LEU A 218 0.48 -2.28 8.83
C LEU A 218 0.15 -3.29 7.73
N SER A 219 0.40 -4.58 7.99
CA SER A 219 0.22 -5.66 7.03
C SER A 219 -0.67 -6.76 7.59
N SER A 220 -1.74 -7.08 6.86
CA SER A 220 -2.78 -8.01 7.32
C SER A 220 -3.31 -7.67 8.73
N THR A 221 -3.41 -6.39 9.07
CA THR A 221 -3.83 -5.91 10.39
C THR A 221 -5.33 -5.65 10.42
N ALA A 222 -6.02 -6.15 11.44
CA ALA A 222 -7.44 -5.87 11.67
C ALA A 222 -7.59 -4.83 12.79
N ILE A 223 -8.21 -3.70 12.49
CA ILE A 223 -8.55 -2.68 13.48
C ILE A 223 -10.06 -2.62 13.62
N THR A 224 -10.58 -2.81 14.83
CA THR A 224 -12.03 -2.89 15.07
C THR A 224 -12.48 -2.13 16.31
N ARG A 225 -13.69 -1.55 16.29
CA ARG A 225 -14.34 -1.00 17.49
C ARG A 225 -13.47 0.04 18.22
N SER A 226 -12.84 0.93 17.48
CA SER A 226 -12.05 2.05 18.01
C SER A 226 -12.71 3.39 17.63
N THR A 227 -12.44 4.49 18.32
CA THR A 227 -12.99 5.80 17.90
C THR A 227 -12.44 6.16 16.51
N GLU A 228 -11.12 6.18 16.36
CA GLU A 228 -10.43 6.24 15.07
C GLU A 228 -9.47 5.03 14.90
N CYS A 229 -9.35 4.55 13.68
CA CYS A 229 -8.51 3.39 13.36
C CYS A 229 -7.05 3.83 13.14
N VAL A 230 -6.79 4.68 12.14
CA VAL A 230 -5.44 5.22 11.86
C VAL A 230 -5.49 6.71 11.64
N VAL A 231 -4.62 7.44 12.33
CA VAL A 231 -4.41 8.89 12.16
C VAL A 231 -2.93 9.15 11.84
N ALA A 232 -2.66 9.69 10.66
CA ALA A 232 -1.34 10.11 10.21
C ALA A 232 -1.32 11.64 10.01
N SER A 233 -0.44 12.34 10.73
CA SER A 233 -0.31 13.79 10.65
C SER A 233 1.12 14.20 10.33
N GLY A 234 1.30 15.10 9.36
CA GLY A 234 2.62 15.40 8.83
C GLY A 234 3.19 14.29 7.93
N PRO A 235 4.47 14.37 7.55
CA PRO A 235 5.11 13.34 6.74
C PRO A 235 5.16 11.99 7.48
N VAL A 236 4.43 11.01 6.99
CA VAL A 236 4.48 9.63 7.47
C VAL A 236 4.78 8.73 6.26
N ASP A 237 5.75 7.83 6.40
CA ASP A 237 5.89 6.70 5.48
C ASP A 237 4.92 5.62 5.92
N GLY A 238 3.69 5.75 5.45
CA GLY A 238 2.53 5.04 5.96
C GLY A 238 1.94 4.08 4.93
N THR A 239 1.86 2.80 5.28
CA THR A 239 1.15 1.77 4.52
C THR A 239 0.20 0.99 5.42
N PHE A 240 -0.98 0.64 4.90
CA PHE A 240 -1.95 -0.20 5.58
C PHE A 240 -2.62 -1.16 4.61
N THR A 241 -2.47 -2.46 4.90
CA THR A 241 -3.27 -3.54 4.33
C THR A 241 -3.91 -4.36 5.45
N GLY A 242 -5.13 -4.85 5.24
CA GLY A 242 -5.90 -5.54 6.27
C GLY A 242 -7.36 -5.10 6.27
N SER A 243 -7.95 -4.85 7.43
CA SER A 243 -9.38 -4.52 7.53
C SER A 243 -9.69 -3.51 8.63
N VAL A 244 -10.67 -2.63 8.37
CA VAL A 244 -11.26 -1.74 9.36
C VAL A 244 -12.75 -2.06 9.58
N ARG A 245 -13.20 -2.14 10.83
CA ARG A 245 -14.63 -2.35 11.20
C ARG A 245 -15.00 -1.51 12.41
N ASP A 246 -16.24 -1.03 12.46
CA ASP A 246 -16.78 -0.33 13.64
C ASP A 246 -15.89 0.81 14.17
N CYS A 247 -15.18 1.50 13.26
CA CYS A 247 -14.45 2.73 13.53
C CYS A 247 -15.28 3.93 13.05
N ALA A 248 -15.26 5.05 13.76
CA ALA A 248 -15.90 6.27 13.25
C ALA A 248 -15.14 6.79 12.00
N VAL A 249 -13.81 6.70 12.02
CA VAL A 249 -12.93 6.97 10.88
C VAL A 249 -11.90 5.86 10.73
N GLY A 250 -11.78 5.31 9.53
CA GLY A 250 -10.86 4.23 9.19
C GLY A 250 -9.42 4.71 9.03
N VAL A 251 -9.22 5.71 8.17
CA VAL A 251 -7.91 6.36 7.98
C VAL A 251 -8.12 7.86 7.85
N ARG A 252 -7.33 8.62 8.60
CA ARG A 252 -7.20 10.08 8.48
C ARG A 252 -5.75 10.42 8.15
N ALA A 253 -5.50 11.07 7.02
CA ALA A 253 -4.14 11.52 6.67
C ALA A 253 -4.11 12.88 5.96
N ASP A 254 -3.20 13.75 6.37
CA ASP A 254 -2.95 15.05 5.72
C ASP A 254 -1.82 15.02 4.68
N HIS A 255 -1.02 13.94 4.64
CA HIS A 255 -0.01 13.65 3.63
C HIS A 255 -0.26 12.27 3.00
N ALA A 256 0.54 11.91 1.99
CA ALA A 256 0.46 10.63 1.31
C ALA A 256 0.47 9.46 2.31
N PHE A 257 -0.60 8.67 2.31
CA PHE A 257 -0.73 7.46 3.12
C PHE A 257 -1.33 6.35 2.25
N ASP A 258 -0.64 5.23 2.11
CA ASP A 258 -1.09 4.12 1.28
C ASP A 258 -2.07 3.23 2.04
N ALA A 259 -3.36 3.31 1.70
CA ALA A 259 -4.40 2.44 2.24
C ALA A 259 -5.05 1.59 1.12
N ARG A 260 -4.28 1.29 0.06
CA ARG A 260 -4.68 0.30 -0.94
C ARG A 260 -4.76 -1.07 -0.28
N SER A 261 -5.62 -1.94 -0.79
CA SER A 261 -5.84 -3.28 -0.24
C SER A 261 -6.34 -3.32 1.21
N VAL A 262 -6.92 -2.23 1.72
CA VAL A 262 -7.71 -2.25 2.96
C VAL A 262 -9.13 -2.71 2.66
N ASP A 263 -9.66 -3.60 3.49
CA ASP A 263 -11.07 -3.95 3.51
C ASP A 263 -11.84 -2.96 4.39
N TRP A 264 -12.64 -2.12 3.75
CA TRP A 264 -13.42 -1.04 4.38
C TRP A 264 -14.77 -1.47 4.94
N GLY A 265 -15.10 -2.76 4.90
CA GLY A 265 -16.38 -3.29 5.39
C GLY A 265 -17.53 -3.16 4.40
N SER A 266 -17.26 -2.62 3.20
CA SER A 266 -18.18 -2.59 2.09
C SER A 266 -17.46 -2.85 0.77
N PRO A 267 -18.03 -3.65 -0.15
CA PRO A 267 -17.45 -3.85 -1.47
C PRO A 267 -17.44 -2.56 -2.31
N SER A 268 -18.30 -1.58 -2.00
CA SER A 268 -18.28 -0.26 -2.67
C SER A 268 -17.15 0.66 -2.19
N GLY A 269 -16.34 0.21 -1.22
CA GLY A 269 -15.21 0.98 -0.70
C GLY A 269 -15.59 1.93 0.44
N PRO A 270 -14.67 2.79 0.87
CA PRO A 270 -14.86 3.69 2.01
C PRO A 270 -15.78 4.87 1.71
N SER A 271 -16.55 5.32 2.70
CA SER A 271 -17.22 6.63 2.66
C SER A 271 -16.19 7.77 2.53
N PRO A 272 -16.51 8.87 1.82
CA PRO A 272 -17.82 9.19 1.21
C PRO A 272 -18.09 8.52 -0.15
N PHE A 273 -17.14 7.78 -0.71
CA PHE A 273 -17.22 7.24 -2.08
C PHE A 273 -18.04 5.96 -2.18
N GLY A 274 -18.02 5.18 -1.11
CA GLY A 274 -18.82 3.97 -0.90
C GLY A 274 -19.55 4.01 0.43
N THR A 275 -20.00 2.84 0.87
CA THR A 275 -20.77 2.69 2.12
C THR A 275 -19.95 2.09 3.27
N GLY A 276 -18.65 1.86 3.04
CA GLY A 276 -17.73 1.36 4.06
C GLY A 276 -17.29 2.44 5.04
N ILE A 277 -16.42 2.05 5.97
CA ILE A 277 -15.83 2.93 6.99
C ILE A 277 -15.20 4.16 6.32
N ALA A 278 -15.41 5.34 6.90
CA ALA A 278 -15.02 6.61 6.32
C ALA A 278 -13.50 6.79 6.24
N VAL A 279 -13.05 7.50 5.21
CA VAL A 279 -11.69 8.03 5.07
C VAL A 279 -11.74 9.54 5.09
N HIS A 280 -10.77 10.14 5.77
CA HIS A 280 -10.60 11.59 5.82
C HIS A 280 -9.22 11.99 5.30
N GLY A 281 -9.19 12.96 4.39
CA GLY A 281 -7.95 13.48 3.82
C GLY A 281 -7.78 13.15 2.35
N GLU A 282 -7.21 14.11 1.62
CA GLU A 282 -7.13 14.10 0.15
C GLU A 282 -5.93 13.31 -0.38
N ASN A 283 -5.07 12.84 0.52
CA ASN A 283 -3.78 12.24 0.20
C ASN A 283 -3.74 10.73 0.51
N VAL A 284 -4.87 10.11 0.83
CA VAL A 284 -4.95 8.67 1.07
C VAL A 284 -5.11 7.94 -0.26
N ALA A 285 -4.19 7.06 -0.62
CA ALA A 285 -4.37 6.19 -1.78
C ALA A 285 -5.30 5.04 -1.41
N LEU A 286 -6.44 4.95 -2.11
CA LEU A 286 -7.50 3.99 -1.80
C LEU A 286 -7.68 2.91 -2.86
N LEU A 287 -7.32 3.21 -4.11
CA LEU A 287 -7.57 2.34 -5.26
C LEU A 287 -6.30 1.53 -5.62
N PRO A 288 -6.41 0.20 -5.79
CA PRO A 288 -7.57 -0.65 -5.46
C PRO A 288 -7.64 -0.99 -3.97
N TRP A 289 -8.83 -0.96 -3.37
CA TRP A 289 -9.07 -1.47 -2.01
C TRP A 289 -9.27 -3.00 -2.01
N ALA A 290 -9.33 -3.65 -0.84
CA ALA A 290 -9.55 -5.10 -0.78
C ALA A 290 -10.95 -5.46 -1.28
N GLY A 291 -11.03 -6.35 -2.27
CA GLY A 291 -12.29 -6.68 -2.93
C GLY A 291 -12.76 -5.63 -3.94
N TYR A 292 -11.94 -4.62 -4.26
CA TYR A 292 -12.22 -3.67 -5.34
C TYR A 292 -12.45 -4.43 -6.66
N SER A 293 -13.58 -4.13 -7.29
CA SER A 293 -13.84 -4.52 -8.66
C SER A 293 -13.88 -3.25 -9.50
N ALA A 294 -12.94 -3.14 -10.45
CA ALA A 294 -12.98 -2.06 -11.43
C ALA A 294 -14.35 -2.06 -12.14
N PRO A 295 -14.98 -0.89 -12.34
CA PRO A 295 -16.22 -0.83 -13.10
C PRO A 295 -15.97 -1.34 -14.53
N PRO A 296 -16.96 -1.99 -15.17
CA PRO A 296 -16.82 -2.39 -16.56
C PRO A 296 -16.55 -1.14 -17.42
N ARG A 297 -15.70 -1.28 -18.45
CA ARG A 297 -15.47 -0.17 -19.39
C ARG A 297 -16.82 0.27 -19.98
N PRO A 298 -17.13 1.57 -19.99
CA PRO A 298 -18.38 2.07 -20.58
C PRO A 298 -18.43 1.78 -22.09
N PRO A 299 -19.63 1.85 -22.70
CA PRO A 299 -19.76 1.85 -24.15
C PRO A 299 -18.89 2.94 -24.78
N VAL A 300 -18.34 2.66 -25.97
CA VAL A 300 -17.48 3.62 -26.67
C VAL A 300 -18.22 4.94 -26.86
N ALA A 301 -17.62 6.03 -26.39
CA ALA A 301 -18.22 7.34 -26.47
C ALA A 301 -18.43 7.78 -27.93
N ALA A 302 -19.49 8.55 -28.17
CA ALA A 302 -19.73 9.15 -29.48
C ALA A 302 -18.59 10.15 -29.83
N PRO A 303 -18.21 10.24 -31.12
CA PRO A 303 -17.21 11.20 -31.55
C PRO A 303 -17.66 12.63 -31.26
N GLN A 304 -16.70 13.45 -30.85
CA GLN A 304 -16.93 14.88 -30.82
C GLN A 304 -17.14 15.44 -32.23
N PRO A 305 -17.84 16.58 -32.38
CA PRO A 305 -17.96 17.26 -33.67
C PRO A 305 -16.58 17.53 -34.30
N PRO A 306 -16.48 17.53 -35.63
CA PRO A 306 -15.24 17.93 -36.30
C PRO A 306 -14.80 19.34 -35.88
N PRO A 307 -13.49 19.62 -35.81
CA PRO A 307 -12.98 20.95 -35.54
C PRO A 307 -13.60 21.99 -36.49
N LEU A 308 -13.99 23.15 -35.95
CA LEU A 308 -14.50 24.30 -36.70
C LEU A 308 -13.48 24.79 -37.73
N VAL A 309 -12.19 24.73 -37.39
CA VAL A 309 -11.10 24.93 -38.35
C VAL A 309 -10.91 23.66 -39.18
N ALA A 310 -11.63 23.61 -40.30
CA ALA A 310 -11.62 22.47 -41.23
C ALA A 310 -10.32 22.32 -42.04
N ASP A 311 -9.54 23.40 -42.20
CA ASP A 311 -8.30 23.37 -42.97
C ASP A 311 -7.26 22.44 -42.35
N CYS A 312 -6.53 21.73 -43.20
CA CYS A 312 -5.34 21.00 -42.78
C CYS A 312 -4.24 21.98 -42.39
N ARG A 313 -3.54 21.65 -41.30
CA ARG A 313 -2.43 22.41 -40.75
C ARG A 313 -1.25 21.47 -40.53
N ASP A 314 -0.03 21.99 -40.57
CA ASP A 314 1.17 21.18 -40.40
C ASP A 314 1.19 20.52 -39.02
N VAL A 315 0.75 21.26 -37.99
CA VAL A 315 0.64 20.77 -36.61
C VAL A 315 -0.75 20.95 -36.04
N VAL A 316 -1.26 19.90 -35.39
CA VAL A 316 -2.49 19.89 -34.60
C VAL A 316 -2.13 19.66 -33.14
N LEU A 317 -2.33 20.66 -32.29
CA LEU A 317 -2.17 20.52 -30.85
C LEU A 317 -3.50 20.07 -30.25
N VAL A 318 -3.50 18.92 -29.59
CA VAL A 318 -4.68 18.34 -28.96
C VAL A 318 -4.59 18.53 -27.45
N GLY A 319 -5.50 19.32 -26.87
CA GLY A 319 -5.55 19.59 -25.44
C GLY A 319 -6.57 18.70 -24.72
N VAL A 320 -6.13 18.00 -23.68
CA VAL A 320 -6.97 17.15 -22.82
C VAL A 320 -6.93 17.71 -21.39
N ARG A 321 -7.92 18.53 -21.03
CA ARG A 321 -7.96 19.24 -19.74
C ARG A 321 -8.01 18.32 -18.54
N GLY A 322 -7.63 18.83 -17.37
CA GLY A 322 -7.74 18.13 -16.09
C GLY A 322 -9.17 18.07 -15.56
N SER A 323 -9.35 17.25 -14.52
CA SER A 323 -10.61 17.12 -13.79
C SER A 323 -11.04 18.47 -13.22
N GLY A 324 -12.31 18.84 -13.35
CA GLY A 324 -12.79 20.13 -12.83
C GLY A 324 -12.66 21.29 -13.81
N GLU A 325 -11.82 21.18 -14.84
CA GLU A 325 -11.55 22.31 -15.73
C GLU A 325 -12.70 22.58 -16.70
N PHE A 326 -12.92 23.86 -16.99
CA PHE A 326 -13.98 24.33 -17.86
C PHE A 326 -13.75 23.90 -19.33
N PRO A 327 -14.82 23.52 -20.07
CA PRO A 327 -16.21 23.50 -19.65
C PRO A 327 -16.58 22.22 -18.91
N GLN A 328 -17.36 22.34 -17.84
CA GLN A 328 -18.06 21.21 -17.23
C GLN A 328 -19.55 21.40 -17.49
N GLY A 329 -20.27 20.33 -17.80
CA GLY A 329 -21.74 20.36 -17.78
C GLY A 329 -22.23 20.74 -16.38
N PRO A 330 -23.51 21.13 -16.23
CA PRO A 330 -24.08 21.36 -14.90
C PRO A 330 -24.06 20.11 -14.02
N ASP A 331 -24.01 18.92 -14.64
CA ASP A 331 -23.92 17.61 -13.98
C ASP A 331 -23.30 16.58 -14.98
N PRO A 332 -22.90 15.38 -14.50
CA PRO A 332 -22.28 14.34 -15.35
C PRO A 332 -23.11 13.86 -16.55
N SER A 333 -24.44 14.01 -16.50
CA SER A 333 -25.38 13.57 -17.54
C SER A 333 -25.71 14.66 -18.57
N THR A 334 -25.36 15.91 -18.30
CA THR A 334 -25.62 17.04 -19.21
C THR A 334 -24.36 17.43 -19.97
N PRO A 335 -24.35 17.39 -21.33
CA PRO A 335 -23.18 17.75 -22.11
C PRO A 335 -22.71 19.19 -21.87
N ALA A 336 -21.41 19.37 -21.72
CA ALA A 336 -20.78 20.69 -21.69
C ALA A 336 -20.93 21.42 -23.05
N LEU A 337 -21.04 22.75 -23.02
CA LEU A 337 -21.09 23.56 -24.24
C LEU A 337 -19.68 23.91 -24.72
N PHE A 338 -19.37 23.54 -25.95
CA PHE A 338 -18.13 23.88 -26.65
C PHE A 338 -18.46 24.76 -27.86
N TRP A 339 -17.99 26.01 -27.84
CA TRP A 339 -18.29 27.01 -28.89
C TRP A 339 -17.07 27.43 -29.72
N SER A 340 -15.90 26.83 -29.48
CA SER A 340 -14.67 27.01 -30.28
C SER A 340 -13.87 25.71 -30.27
N ASP A 341 -12.79 25.64 -31.06
CA ASP A 341 -11.88 24.49 -31.01
C ASP A 341 -10.91 24.57 -29.81
N GLU A 342 -10.72 25.75 -29.23
CA GLU A 342 -9.77 25.98 -28.12
C GLU A 342 -10.42 25.92 -26.74
N ILE A 343 -11.75 26.05 -26.67
CA ILE A 343 -12.46 25.90 -25.40
C ILE A 343 -12.34 24.46 -24.91
N GLY A 344 -11.93 24.30 -23.65
CA GLY A 344 -11.71 22.98 -23.06
C GLY A 344 -10.26 22.50 -23.10
N PHE A 345 -9.30 23.36 -23.43
CA PHE A 345 -7.89 23.07 -23.15
C PHE A 345 -7.61 23.01 -21.64
N GLY A 346 -8.30 23.82 -20.83
CA GLY A 346 -7.87 24.08 -19.46
C GLY A 346 -6.68 25.05 -19.43
N VAL A 347 -6.44 25.69 -18.29
CA VAL A 347 -5.39 26.73 -18.17
C VAL A 347 -3.99 26.15 -18.37
N PRO A 348 -3.63 25.00 -17.77
CA PRO A 348 -2.29 24.44 -17.92
C PRO A 348 -1.98 24.05 -19.36
N ASN A 349 -2.88 23.30 -20.02
CA ASN A 349 -2.63 22.86 -21.38
C ASN A 349 -2.67 24.01 -22.37
N HIS A 350 -3.54 25.01 -22.18
CA HIS A 350 -3.57 26.17 -23.07
C HIS A 350 -2.24 26.93 -23.01
N THR A 351 -1.68 27.12 -21.80
CA THR A 351 -0.36 27.73 -21.60
C THR A 351 0.75 26.92 -22.29
N ILE A 352 0.74 25.59 -22.13
CA ILE A 352 1.71 24.72 -22.81
C ILE A 352 1.55 24.84 -24.34
N ALA A 353 0.31 24.79 -24.84
CA ALA A 353 0.01 24.79 -26.26
C ALA A 353 0.47 26.07 -26.95
N THR A 354 0.18 27.23 -26.36
CA THR A 354 0.59 28.53 -26.93
C THR A 354 2.11 28.66 -26.94
N THR A 355 2.81 28.23 -25.89
CA THR A 355 4.28 28.24 -25.86
C THR A 355 4.89 27.26 -26.87
N VAL A 356 4.29 26.08 -27.08
CA VAL A 356 4.70 25.17 -28.16
C VAL A 356 4.53 25.83 -29.53
N VAL A 357 3.39 26.51 -29.78
CA VAL A 357 3.13 27.23 -31.03
C VAL A 357 4.16 28.33 -31.27
N GLU A 358 4.46 29.13 -30.26
CA GLU A 358 5.49 30.18 -30.33
C GLU A 358 6.85 29.58 -30.70
N ARG A 359 7.22 28.48 -30.06
CA ARG A 359 8.51 27.83 -30.31
C ARG A 359 8.60 27.22 -31.71
N ILE A 360 7.51 26.64 -32.22
CA ILE A 360 7.43 26.14 -33.60
C ILE A 360 7.61 27.30 -34.58
N ARG A 361 6.85 28.39 -34.43
CA ARG A 361 6.92 29.55 -35.34
C ARG A 361 8.29 30.24 -35.32
N GLN A 362 9.01 30.21 -34.20
CA GLN A 362 10.38 30.72 -34.12
C GLN A 362 11.36 29.92 -34.98
N GLN A 363 11.17 28.61 -35.13
CA GLN A 363 12.10 27.72 -35.84
C GLN A 363 11.64 27.35 -37.26
N ARG A 364 10.33 27.43 -37.50
CA ARG A 364 9.64 27.15 -38.77
C ARG A 364 8.57 28.22 -38.99
N PRO A 365 8.93 29.42 -39.47
CA PRO A 365 7.98 30.53 -39.61
C PRO A 365 6.82 30.25 -40.58
N SER A 366 7.01 29.34 -41.53
CA SER A 366 5.97 28.94 -42.49
C SER A 366 4.95 27.94 -41.91
N ALA A 367 5.30 27.26 -40.81
CA ALA A 367 4.50 26.17 -40.27
C ALA A 367 3.15 26.68 -39.75
N THR A 368 2.10 26.03 -40.22
CA THR A 368 0.71 26.30 -39.83
C THR A 368 0.29 25.40 -38.69
N VAL A 369 -0.46 25.97 -37.73
CA VAL A 369 -0.81 25.29 -36.49
C VAL A 369 -2.29 25.51 -36.18
N LYS A 370 -3.00 24.46 -35.74
CA LYS A 370 -4.33 24.58 -35.10
C LYS A 370 -4.36 23.91 -33.73
N LEU A 371 -5.17 24.47 -32.84
CA LEU A 371 -5.41 23.96 -31.49
C LEU A 371 -6.81 23.34 -31.45
N VAL A 372 -6.92 22.13 -30.90
CA VAL A 372 -8.18 21.40 -30.77
C VAL A 372 -8.29 20.80 -29.38
N ALA A 373 -9.31 21.20 -28.63
CA ALA A 373 -9.63 20.64 -27.33
C ALA A 373 -10.40 19.34 -27.49
N VAL A 374 -10.15 18.40 -26.58
CA VAL A 374 -10.98 17.21 -26.43
C VAL A 374 -12.23 17.58 -25.64
N GLN A 375 -13.39 17.39 -26.28
CA GLN A 375 -14.71 17.72 -25.76
C GLN A 375 -15.28 16.59 -24.88
N TYR A 376 -14.48 16.16 -23.90
CA TYR A 376 -14.86 15.10 -22.96
C TYR A 376 -15.45 15.63 -21.66
N LEU A 377 -15.96 14.77 -20.78
CA LEU A 377 -16.62 15.18 -19.53
C LEU A 377 -15.70 15.92 -18.54
N ALA A 378 -14.48 15.44 -18.34
CA ALA A 378 -13.51 15.98 -17.38
C ALA A 378 -14.04 16.16 -15.95
N LEU A 379 -14.85 15.21 -15.46
CA LEU A 379 -15.49 15.29 -14.14
C LEU A 379 -14.46 15.49 -13.01
N ARG A 380 -14.87 16.17 -11.93
CA ARG A 380 -14.02 16.36 -10.75
C ARG A 380 -13.74 15.01 -10.09
N VAL A 381 -12.59 14.88 -9.45
CA VAL A 381 -12.33 13.69 -8.64
C VAL A 381 -13.35 13.61 -7.50
N PRO A 382 -13.87 12.41 -7.16
CA PRO A 382 -14.93 12.23 -6.15
C PRO A 382 -14.67 12.93 -4.81
N THR A 383 -13.40 13.07 -4.41
CA THR A 383 -13.01 13.73 -3.15
C THR A 383 -13.45 15.20 -3.08
N TYR A 384 -13.59 15.88 -4.22
CA TYR A 384 -13.99 17.30 -4.28
C TYR A 384 -15.38 17.52 -4.88
N ASP A 385 -16.12 16.44 -5.17
CA ASP A 385 -17.44 16.51 -5.78
C ASP A 385 -18.32 15.36 -5.27
N PRO A 386 -19.22 15.64 -4.31
CA PRO A 386 -20.07 14.60 -3.73
C PRO A 386 -21.09 14.02 -4.71
N ASP A 387 -21.30 14.66 -5.86
CA ASP A 387 -22.22 14.20 -6.91
C ASP A 387 -21.52 13.26 -7.91
N VAL A 388 -20.21 13.01 -7.75
CA VAL A 388 -19.41 12.15 -8.63
C VAL A 388 -18.86 10.96 -7.83
N ASP A 389 -19.30 9.75 -8.17
CA ASP A 389 -18.68 8.52 -7.65
C ASP A 389 -17.47 8.08 -8.51
N TYR A 390 -16.71 7.09 -8.03
CA TYR A 390 -15.56 6.57 -8.77
C TYR A 390 -15.95 5.98 -10.14
N GLY A 391 -17.12 5.35 -10.27
CA GLY A 391 -17.61 4.82 -11.54
C GLY A 391 -17.80 5.93 -12.57
N MET A 392 -18.50 7.01 -12.19
CA MET A 392 -18.69 8.19 -13.03
C MET A 392 -17.36 8.85 -13.40
N PHE A 393 -16.41 8.93 -12.47
CA PHE A 393 -15.08 9.44 -12.78
C PHE A 393 -14.34 8.56 -13.79
N VAL A 394 -14.42 7.23 -13.65
CA VAL A 394 -13.84 6.30 -14.63
C VAL A 394 -14.52 6.45 -16.00
N ASP A 395 -15.85 6.63 -16.04
CA ASP A 395 -16.57 6.90 -17.27
C ASP A 395 -16.11 8.19 -17.95
N SER A 396 -15.85 9.25 -17.17
CA SER A 396 -15.24 10.50 -17.65
C SER A 396 -13.87 10.26 -18.29
N VAL A 397 -13.02 9.45 -17.66
CA VAL A 397 -11.70 9.10 -18.21
C VAL A 397 -11.86 8.36 -19.56
N PHE A 398 -12.74 7.36 -19.64
CA PHE A 398 -12.94 6.62 -20.88
C PHE A 398 -13.60 7.44 -21.99
N ASP A 399 -14.51 8.36 -21.66
CA ASP A 399 -15.04 9.34 -22.61
C ASP A 399 -13.92 10.17 -23.24
N GLY A 400 -12.93 10.58 -22.43
CA GLY A 400 -11.71 11.23 -22.91
C GLY A 400 -10.85 10.34 -23.79
N VAL A 401 -10.61 9.08 -23.38
CA VAL A 401 -9.79 8.11 -24.14
C VAL A 401 -10.38 7.89 -25.53
N ASP A 402 -11.69 7.65 -25.59
CA ASP A 402 -12.38 7.39 -26.84
C ASP A 402 -12.35 8.62 -27.77
N LYS A 403 -12.59 9.82 -27.23
CA LYS A 403 -12.60 11.07 -28.01
C LYS A 403 -11.21 11.47 -28.51
N VAL A 404 -10.15 11.26 -27.72
CA VAL A 404 -8.76 11.47 -28.18
C VAL A 404 -8.48 10.57 -29.37
N ARG A 405 -8.74 9.26 -29.24
CA ARG A 405 -8.47 8.29 -30.30
C ARG A 405 -9.23 8.65 -31.57
N GLN A 406 -10.54 8.86 -31.46
CA GLN A 406 -11.41 9.19 -32.59
C GLN A 406 -11.02 10.52 -33.26
N LEU A 407 -10.61 11.53 -32.49
CA LEU A 407 -10.13 12.80 -33.04
C LEU A 407 -8.84 12.63 -33.83
N VAL A 408 -7.85 11.93 -33.27
CA VAL A 408 -6.56 11.68 -33.94
C VAL A 408 -6.79 10.88 -35.23
N GLU A 409 -7.60 9.84 -35.18
CA GLU A 409 -7.97 9.02 -36.35
C GLU A 409 -8.66 9.85 -37.44
N ALA A 410 -9.68 10.62 -37.08
CA ALA A 410 -10.44 11.42 -38.03
C ALA A 410 -9.57 12.52 -38.68
N GLU A 411 -8.77 13.24 -37.88
CA GLU A 411 -7.83 14.23 -38.41
C GLU A 411 -6.73 13.59 -39.25
N ALA A 412 -6.24 12.41 -38.87
CA ALA A 412 -5.23 11.70 -39.64
C ALA A 412 -5.78 11.30 -41.01
N VAL A 413 -7.00 10.78 -41.08
CA VAL A 413 -7.62 10.45 -42.38
C VAL A 413 -7.86 11.72 -43.21
N ARG A 414 -8.36 12.79 -42.59
CA ARG A 414 -8.70 14.04 -43.27
C ARG A 414 -7.47 14.83 -43.74
N CYS A 415 -6.42 14.84 -42.95
CA CYS A 415 -5.20 15.62 -43.16
C CYS A 415 -3.96 14.72 -43.04
N PRO A 416 -3.62 13.98 -44.11
CA PRO A 416 -2.56 12.97 -44.07
C PRO A 416 -1.16 13.47 -43.73
N SER A 417 -0.89 14.76 -43.96
CA SER A 417 0.39 15.40 -43.68
C SER A 417 0.49 16.01 -42.27
N SER A 418 -0.63 16.14 -41.56
CA SER A 418 -0.65 16.77 -40.24
C SER A 418 0.06 15.90 -39.21
N ARG A 419 0.85 16.57 -38.35
CA ARG A 419 1.47 15.99 -37.16
C ARG A 419 0.69 16.41 -35.90
N PHE A 420 0.69 15.56 -34.89
CA PHE A 420 -0.05 15.79 -33.64
C PHE A 420 0.89 16.02 -32.46
N VAL A 421 0.51 16.96 -31.61
CA VAL A 421 1.09 17.13 -30.26
C VAL A 421 -0.03 16.96 -29.26
N LEU A 422 0.06 15.94 -28.40
CA LEU A 422 -0.95 15.65 -27.39
C LEU A 422 -0.52 16.27 -26.06
N ILE A 423 -1.40 17.02 -25.41
CA ILE A 423 -1.11 17.72 -24.15
C ILE A 423 -2.20 17.37 -23.15
N GLY A 424 -1.84 16.71 -22.05
CA GLY A 424 -2.77 16.30 -21.01
C GLY A 424 -2.31 16.76 -19.64
N ALA A 425 -3.26 17.16 -18.79
CA ALA A 425 -3.00 17.55 -17.40
C ALA A 425 -3.89 16.75 -16.43
N SER A 426 -3.31 16.24 -15.34
CA SER A 426 -4.05 15.50 -14.29
C SER A 426 -4.92 14.38 -14.90
N GLN A 427 -6.25 14.44 -14.81
CA GLN A 427 -7.15 13.50 -15.50
C GLN A 427 -6.86 13.38 -17.00
N GLY A 428 -6.57 14.49 -17.69
CA GLY A 428 -6.24 14.45 -19.12
C GLY A 428 -4.89 13.80 -19.42
N ALA A 429 -3.93 13.87 -18.48
CA ALA A 429 -2.69 13.09 -18.59
C ALA A 429 -2.94 11.60 -18.40
N LEU A 430 -3.84 11.22 -17.48
CA LEU A 430 -4.33 9.85 -17.33
C LEU A 430 -5.05 9.36 -18.60
N VAL A 431 -5.92 10.18 -19.19
CA VAL A 431 -6.58 9.90 -20.47
C VAL A 431 -5.55 9.61 -21.57
N LEU A 432 -4.52 10.44 -21.71
CA LEU A 432 -3.47 10.21 -22.70
C LEU A 432 -2.64 8.96 -22.38
N HIS A 433 -2.34 8.71 -21.11
CA HIS A 433 -1.67 7.48 -20.69
C HIS A 433 -2.44 6.24 -21.19
N MET A 434 -3.77 6.24 -21.02
CA MET A 434 -4.63 5.14 -21.45
C MET A 434 -4.89 5.10 -22.96
N ALA A 435 -4.92 6.24 -23.64
CA ALA A 435 -5.20 6.32 -25.07
C ALA A 435 -4.01 5.89 -25.93
N LEU A 436 -2.77 6.22 -25.54
CA LEU A 436 -1.57 5.91 -26.32
C LEU A 436 -1.42 4.42 -26.67
N PRO A 437 -1.59 3.45 -25.74
CA PRO A 437 -1.60 2.03 -26.07
C PRO A 437 -2.63 1.61 -27.13
N THR A 438 -3.71 2.37 -27.31
CA THR A 438 -4.80 2.03 -28.25
C THR A 438 -4.54 2.49 -29.69
N LEU A 439 -3.53 3.35 -29.92
CA LEU A 439 -3.11 3.79 -31.25
C LEU A 439 -2.25 2.70 -31.92
N VAL A 440 -2.92 1.66 -32.41
CA VAL A 440 -2.28 0.43 -32.91
C VAL A 440 -1.84 0.54 -34.37
N GLU A 441 -2.37 1.48 -35.13
CA GLU A 441 -1.97 1.67 -36.52
C GLU A 441 -0.66 2.45 -36.62
N GLN A 442 0.29 1.95 -37.40
CA GLN A 442 1.61 2.58 -37.53
C GLN A 442 1.50 4.01 -38.06
N HIS A 443 0.60 4.25 -39.02
CA HIS A 443 0.42 5.56 -39.62
C HIS A 443 -0.17 6.60 -38.67
N GLU A 444 -0.88 6.20 -37.62
CA GLU A 444 -1.34 7.08 -36.53
C GLU A 444 -0.17 7.40 -35.61
N ARG A 445 0.56 6.37 -35.16
CA ARG A 445 1.72 6.52 -34.27
C ARG A 445 2.79 7.43 -34.87
N ASP A 446 3.10 7.27 -36.15
CA ASP A 446 4.15 8.03 -36.82
C ASP A 446 3.80 9.52 -36.93
N ARG A 447 2.53 9.89 -36.77
CA ARG A 447 2.08 11.29 -36.80
C ARG A 447 2.09 11.96 -35.43
N ILE A 448 2.18 11.20 -34.34
CA ILE A 448 2.39 11.77 -33.02
C ILE A 448 3.83 12.29 -32.93
N ALA A 449 4.01 13.60 -33.08
CA ALA A 449 5.29 14.28 -33.00
C ALA A 449 5.71 14.57 -31.54
N GLY A 450 4.73 14.63 -30.62
CA GLY A 450 4.99 14.99 -29.24
C GLY A 450 3.86 14.65 -28.28
N VAL A 451 4.23 14.37 -27.04
CA VAL A 451 3.27 14.20 -25.93
C VAL A 451 3.79 14.97 -24.71
N VAL A 452 2.93 15.76 -24.08
CA VAL A 452 3.20 16.41 -22.80
C VAL A 452 2.22 15.87 -21.76
N LEU A 453 2.76 15.28 -20.69
CA LEU A 453 1.97 14.76 -19.57
C LEU A 453 2.26 15.60 -18.32
N LEU A 454 1.32 16.42 -17.91
CA LEU A 454 1.40 17.19 -16.68
C LEU A 454 0.70 16.43 -15.55
N ALA A 455 1.41 16.20 -14.45
CA ALA A 455 0.88 15.59 -13.24
C ALA A 455 0.12 14.27 -13.50
N ASN A 456 0.73 13.35 -14.27
CA ASN A 456 0.11 12.09 -14.69
C ASN A 456 -0.19 11.15 -13.50
N PRO A 457 -1.49 10.90 -13.16
CA PRO A 457 -1.89 10.01 -12.06
C PRO A 457 -1.52 8.54 -12.27
N ALA A 458 -1.35 8.11 -13.53
CA ALA A 458 -0.99 6.75 -13.92
C ALA A 458 0.51 6.58 -14.17
N ARG A 459 1.34 7.55 -13.78
CA ARG A 459 2.78 7.44 -13.99
C ARG A 459 3.33 6.21 -13.28
N VAL A 460 4.18 5.45 -13.94
CA VAL A 460 4.82 4.25 -13.38
C VAL A 460 6.27 4.57 -13.02
N ALA A 461 6.70 4.15 -11.83
CA ALA A 461 8.10 4.26 -11.42
C ALA A 461 9.05 3.60 -12.45
N GLY A 462 10.18 4.24 -12.75
CA GLY A 462 11.15 3.72 -13.72
C GLY A 462 10.71 3.81 -15.20
N SER A 463 9.62 4.51 -15.51
CA SER A 463 9.19 4.80 -16.88
C SER A 463 10.26 5.53 -17.71
N THR A 464 10.32 5.26 -19.02
CA THR A 464 11.37 5.79 -19.91
C THR A 464 11.05 7.16 -20.54
N GLU A 465 9.90 7.77 -20.27
CA GLU A 465 9.64 9.16 -20.66
C GLU A 465 10.62 10.14 -20.02
N THR A 466 10.80 11.31 -20.65
CA THR A 466 11.65 12.37 -20.10
C THR A 466 10.92 13.06 -18.95
N LEU A 467 11.45 13.00 -17.72
CA LEU A 467 10.76 13.50 -16.51
C LEU A 467 11.42 14.76 -15.91
N TRP A 468 10.60 15.78 -15.64
CA TRP A 468 10.98 17.05 -15.05
C TRP A 468 10.17 17.31 -13.78
N GLN A 469 10.74 18.07 -12.84
CA GLN A 469 10.05 18.46 -11.61
C GLN A 469 9.58 19.91 -11.59
N SER A 470 10.35 20.83 -12.16
CA SER A 470 10.01 22.25 -12.21
C SER A 470 10.92 22.96 -13.20
N ALA A 471 10.49 24.08 -13.78
CA ALA A 471 11.32 25.10 -14.45
C ALA A 471 12.68 24.63 -15.02
N GLY A 472 12.70 23.65 -15.91
CA GLY A 472 13.97 23.24 -16.50
C GLY A 472 14.88 22.33 -15.61
N VAL A 473 14.34 21.75 -14.54
CA VAL A 473 15.02 20.88 -13.58
C VAL A 473 14.56 19.43 -13.81
N PRO A 474 15.49 18.51 -14.16
CA PRO A 474 15.19 17.08 -14.22
C PRO A 474 14.65 16.59 -12.87
N ALA A 475 13.74 15.63 -12.92
CA ALA A 475 13.26 15.00 -11.68
C ALA A 475 14.41 14.35 -10.92
N VAL A 476 14.33 14.40 -9.59
CA VAL A 476 15.23 13.70 -8.66
C VAL A 476 14.76 12.25 -8.43
N ASP A 477 15.63 11.38 -7.92
CA ASP A 477 15.36 9.96 -7.69
C ASP A 477 14.02 9.74 -6.97
N GLY A 478 13.75 10.51 -5.92
CA GLY A 478 12.49 10.42 -5.19
C GLY A 478 11.21 10.65 -6.02
N VAL A 479 11.26 11.47 -7.07
CA VAL A 479 10.14 11.65 -8.01
C VAL A 479 10.19 10.58 -9.11
N ARG A 480 11.39 10.21 -9.59
CA ARG A 480 11.58 9.17 -10.61
C ARG A 480 11.13 7.77 -10.16
N ASP A 481 11.32 7.47 -8.89
CA ASP A 481 11.09 6.13 -8.34
C ASP A 481 9.69 5.98 -7.73
N ALA A 482 8.89 7.05 -7.70
CA ALA A 482 7.50 7.00 -7.27
C ALA A 482 6.58 6.66 -8.45
N SER A 483 5.47 5.97 -8.19
CA SER A 483 4.35 5.87 -9.14
C SER A 483 3.28 6.92 -8.80
N GLY A 484 2.38 7.21 -9.73
CA GLY A 484 1.23 8.09 -9.48
C GLY A 484 0.18 7.41 -8.60
N SER A 485 -0.67 8.20 -7.94
CA SER A 485 -1.63 7.71 -6.93
C SER A 485 -2.68 6.75 -7.49
N TRP A 486 -2.93 6.80 -8.80
CA TRP A 486 -3.90 5.96 -9.51
C TRP A 486 -3.25 4.80 -10.26
N THR A 487 -1.96 4.55 -10.09
CA THR A 487 -1.32 3.40 -10.76
C THR A 487 -2.00 2.10 -10.33
N GLY A 488 -2.46 1.31 -11.32
CA GLY A 488 -3.19 0.06 -11.06
C GLY A 488 -4.65 0.21 -10.60
N PHE A 489 -5.25 1.41 -10.64
CA PHE A 489 -6.67 1.59 -10.28
C PHE A 489 -7.61 0.84 -11.24
N TYR A 490 -7.20 0.66 -12.50
CA TYR A 490 -7.92 -0.08 -13.52
C TYR A 490 -6.98 -1.10 -14.16
N PRO A 491 -7.47 -2.28 -14.60
CA PRO A 491 -6.65 -3.25 -15.30
C PRO A 491 -5.87 -2.64 -16.48
N GLY A 492 -4.54 -2.81 -16.50
CA GLY A 492 -3.65 -2.36 -17.56
C GLY A 492 -3.11 -0.92 -17.42
N ILE A 493 -3.42 -0.22 -16.32
CA ILE A 493 -2.89 1.13 -16.01
C ILE A 493 -1.63 1.06 -15.11
N ASP A 494 -1.20 -0.14 -14.75
CA ASP A 494 0.04 -0.41 -14.03
C ASP A 494 1.28 -0.52 -14.94
N ALA A 495 1.08 -0.55 -16.26
CA ALA A 495 2.15 -0.56 -17.25
C ALA A 495 2.58 0.87 -17.64
N PRO A 496 3.87 1.12 -17.90
CA PRO A 496 4.30 2.39 -18.45
C PRO A 496 3.71 2.61 -19.85
N ILE A 497 3.65 3.87 -20.30
CA ILE A 497 3.24 4.18 -21.66
C ILE A 497 4.15 3.47 -22.69
N PRO A 498 3.64 3.12 -23.89
CA PRO A 498 4.40 2.34 -24.86
C PRO A 498 5.74 2.99 -25.21
N PRO A 499 6.82 2.22 -25.43
CA PRO A 499 8.15 2.78 -25.70
C PRO A 499 8.21 3.78 -26.87
N TRP A 500 7.41 3.56 -27.91
CA TRP A 500 7.32 4.47 -29.06
C TRP A 500 6.78 5.85 -28.66
N ALA A 501 5.84 5.89 -27.71
CA ALA A 501 5.26 7.12 -27.18
C ALA A 501 6.21 7.73 -26.16
N ALA A 502 6.75 6.94 -25.23
CA ALA A 502 7.71 7.39 -24.22
C ALA A 502 8.90 8.16 -24.82
N ALA A 503 9.42 7.69 -25.96
CA ALA A 503 10.50 8.36 -26.70
C ALA A 503 10.17 9.77 -27.20
N ARG A 504 8.88 10.15 -27.21
CA ARG A 504 8.33 11.44 -27.65
C ARG A 504 7.58 12.18 -26.53
N THR A 505 7.58 11.61 -25.32
CA THR A 505 6.88 12.14 -24.16
C THR A 505 7.82 12.92 -23.26
N ILE A 506 7.39 14.13 -22.89
CA ILE A 506 7.91 14.87 -21.74
C ILE A 506 6.84 14.90 -20.65
N THR A 507 7.23 14.50 -19.44
CA THR A 507 6.36 14.49 -18.27
C THR A 507 6.86 15.52 -17.26
N LEU A 508 5.94 16.31 -16.72
CA LEU A 508 6.18 17.25 -15.63
C LEU A 508 5.45 16.76 -14.38
N CYS A 509 6.20 16.50 -13.32
CA CYS A 509 5.67 16.08 -12.02
C CYS A 509 6.44 16.77 -10.90
N ARG A 510 5.80 17.72 -10.22
CA ARG A 510 6.47 18.50 -9.17
C ARG A 510 6.82 17.63 -7.97
N GLN A 511 7.98 17.90 -7.37
CA GLN A 511 8.34 17.28 -6.09
C GLN A 511 7.24 17.55 -5.05
N GLY A 512 6.75 16.47 -4.44
CA GLY A 512 5.67 16.52 -3.45
C GLY A 512 4.27 16.53 -4.04
N ASP A 513 4.10 16.48 -5.36
CA ASP A 513 2.78 16.25 -5.99
C ASP A 513 2.36 14.79 -5.78
N VAL A 514 1.39 14.59 -4.89
CA VAL A 514 0.85 13.28 -4.53
C VAL A 514 0.17 12.55 -5.68
N VAL A 515 -0.26 13.27 -6.73
CA VAL A 515 -0.99 12.68 -7.85
C VAL A 515 -0.04 11.92 -8.78
N CYS A 516 1.08 12.51 -9.15
CA CYS A 516 2.01 11.93 -10.13
C CYS A 516 3.26 11.26 -9.52
N ALA A 517 3.51 11.50 -8.24
CA ALA A 517 4.58 10.90 -7.47
C ALA A 517 4.11 10.64 -6.03
N PHE A 518 3.27 9.61 -5.87
CA PHE A 518 2.73 9.18 -4.58
C PHE A 518 3.83 8.58 -3.71
N ARG A 519 4.21 9.29 -2.65
CA ARG A 519 5.32 8.92 -1.76
C ARG A 519 5.24 9.70 -0.44
N PRO A 520 5.96 9.29 0.61
CA PRO A 520 5.95 9.96 1.91
C PRO A 520 6.21 11.47 1.80
N GLY A 521 5.42 12.26 2.52
CA GLY A 521 5.47 13.72 2.52
C GLY A 521 4.88 14.41 1.29
N ALA A 522 4.40 13.69 0.28
CA ALA A 522 3.66 14.29 -0.82
C ALA A 522 2.25 14.74 -0.38
N THR A 523 1.74 15.81 -1.01
CA THR A 523 0.42 16.39 -0.72
C THR A 523 -0.26 16.89 -2.00
N MET A 524 -1.54 17.25 -1.91
CA MET A 524 -2.29 17.91 -2.99
C MET A 524 -1.85 19.35 -3.28
N GLY A 525 -1.17 20.05 -2.35
CA GLY A 525 -0.77 21.45 -2.55
C GLY A 525 0.09 21.69 -3.80
N PRO A 526 1.19 20.94 -4.00
CA PRO A 526 2.01 21.02 -5.20
C PRO A 526 1.24 20.73 -6.51
N HIS A 527 0.23 19.86 -6.48
CA HIS A 527 -0.61 19.54 -7.65
C HIS A 527 -1.40 20.75 -8.15
N LEU A 528 -1.88 21.59 -7.23
CA LEU A 528 -2.75 22.73 -7.53
C LEU A 528 -2.00 24.01 -7.92
N THR A 529 -0.67 23.99 -7.91
CA THR A 529 0.15 25.22 -7.94
C THR A 529 1.26 25.21 -8.99
N TYR A 530 1.14 24.41 -10.05
CA TYR A 530 2.06 24.46 -11.21
C TYR A 530 2.19 25.90 -11.73
N SER A 531 3.41 26.42 -11.77
CA SER A 531 3.66 27.80 -12.17
C SER A 531 3.66 27.94 -13.69
N THR A 532 3.43 29.15 -14.20
CA THR A 532 3.59 29.45 -15.63
C THR A 532 4.99 29.07 -16.14
N GLU A 533 6.03 29.27 -15.32
CA GLU A 533 7.40 28.90 -15.66
C GLU A 533 7.57 27.38 -15.83
N ASP A 534 6.97 26.58 -14.93
CA ASP A 534 6.98 25.12 -15.06
C ASP A 534 6.36 24.68 -16.38
N LEU A 535 5.18 25.21 -16.69
CA LEU A 535 4.42 24.89 -17.91
C LEU A 535 5.19 25.30 -19.17
N GLN A 536 5.78 26.50 -19.18
CA GLN A 536 6.56 27.01 -20.30
C GLN A 536 7.84 26.21 -20.52
N SER A 537 8.50 25.75 -19.45
CA SER A 537 9.78 25.03 -19.56
C SER A 537 9.65 23.72 -20.36
N VAL A 538 8.62 22.93 -20.07
CA VAL A 538 8.35 21.69 -20.82
C VAL A 538 7.82 21.97 -22.22
N ALA A 539 7.05 23.04 -22.39
CA ALA A 539 6.53 23.46 -23.69
C ALA A 539 7.63 23.92 -24.65
N VAL A 540 8.65 24.63 -24.17
CA VAL A 540 9.81 25.06 -24.99
C VAL A 540 10.58 23.85 -25.51
N TRP A 541 10.82 22.85 -24.65
CA TRP A 541 11.49 21.61 -25.05
C TRP A 541 10.67 20.88 -26.12
N GLN A 542 9.37 20.71 -25.87
CA GLN A 542 8.50 20.00 -26.79
C GLN A 542 8.34 20.72 -28.13
N GLY A 543 8.16 22.04 -28.13
CA GLY A 543 8.03 22.83 -29.35
C GLY A 543 9.30 22.82 -30.20
N ALA A 544 10.49 22.83 -29.58
CA ALA A 544 11.74 22.68 -30.30
C ALA A 544 11.86 21.30 -30.96
N ARG A 545 11.47 20.24 -30.26
CA ARG A 545 11.46 18.89 -30.80
C ARG A 545 10.51 18.75 -31.99
N VAL A 546 9.28 19.26 -31.84
CA VAL A 546 8.26 19.20 -32.90
C VAL A 546 8.73 19.98 -34.13
N ALA A 547 9.29 21.17 -33.95
CA ALA A 547 9.80 21.98 -35.05
C ALA A 547 10.95 21.29 -35.81
N ALA A 548 11.80 20.55 -35.12
CA ALA A 548 12.89 19.79 -35.74
C ALA A 548 12.40 18.61 -36.59
N ASP A 549 11.21 18.08 -36.30
CA ASP A 549 10.60 16.94 -37.02
C ASP A 549 9.75 17.39 -38.22
N LEU A 550 9.48 18.70 -38.35
CA LEU A 550 8.81 19.28 -39.51
C LEU A 550 9.77 19.39 -40.71
N PRO A 551 9.26 19.23 -41.94
CA PRO A 551 10.04 19.50 -43.16
C PRO A 551 10.73 20.87 -43.12
N GLU A 552 11.88 20.99 -43.79
CA GLU A 552 12.51 22.29 -44.02
C GLU A 552 11.64 23.14 -44.96
N ASP A 553 11.70 24.46 -44.76
CA ASP A 553 10.95 25.47 -45.52
C ASP A 553 11.32 25.51 -47.03
#